data_AF-A0A9X6AGJ3-F1
#
_entry.id   AF-A0A9X6AGJ3-F1
#
_cell.length_a   1.000
_cell.length_b   1.000
_cell.length_c   1.000
_cell.angle_alpha   90.00
_cell.angle_beta   90.00
_cell.angle_gamma   90.00
#
_symmetry.space_group_name_H-M   'P 1'
#
loop_
_entity.id
_entity.type
_entity.pdbx_description
1 polymer ?
#
loop_
_entity_poly.entity_id
_entity_poly.type
_entity_poly.pdbx_seq_one_letter_code
_entity_poly.pdbx_strand_id
1 'polypeptide(L)' 'MRELLRTAALCSNARLVPPTSRDGWRVLGDPTEGALLVAAMKAGLDPSVEEARSPRVAEYPFDSVRKLMSTVHRAP' A
#
# COMPACT_ATOMS: atom_id res chain seq x y z
N MET A 1 -3.76 -12.95 -9.07
CA MET A 1 -4.16 -12.38 -7.76
C MET A 1 -2.98 -11.77 -7.00
N ARG A 2 -1.86 -12.50 -6.78
CA ARG A 2 -0.69 -11.98 -6.04
C ARG A 2 -0.15 -10.64 -6.58
N GLU A 3 0.11 -10.54 -7.88
CA GLU A 3 0.64 -9.30 -8.47
C GLU A 3 -0.33 -8.12 -8.36
N LEU A 4 -1.65 -8.36 -8.39
CA LEU A 4 -2.64 -7.30 -8.17
C LEU A 4 -2.51 -6.72 -6.77
N LEU A 5 -2.43 -7.58 -5.75
CA LEU A 5 -2.31 -7.16 -4.35
C LEU A 5 -0.94 -6.52 -4.06
N ARG A 6 0.12 -7.02 -4.70
CA ARG A 6 1.46 -6.42 -4.63
C ARG A 6 1.47 -5.00 -5.20
N THR A 7 0.91 -4.82 -6.40
CA THR A 7 0.78 -3.50 -7.02
C THR A 7 -0.09 -2.57 -6.18
N ALA A 8 -1.21 -3.08 -5.64
CA ALA A 8 -2.07 -2.31 -4.76
C ALA A 8 -1.36 -1.87 -3.47
N ALA A 9 -0.51 -2.73 -2.90
CA ALA A 9 0.28 -2.38 -1.72
C ALA A 9 1.37 -1.35 -2.01
N LEU A 10 2.07 -1.47 -3.13
CA LEU A 10 3.11 -0.52 -3.55
C LEU A 10 2.54 0.84 -3.95
N CYS A 11 1.34 0.86 -4.56
CA CYS A 11 0.64 2.06 -4.98
C CYS A 11 -0.32 2.62 -3.90
N SER A 12 0.04 2.45 -2.62
CA SER A 12 -0.71 2.98 -1.49
C SER A 12 0.13 3.95 -0.67
N ASN A 13 -0.50 4.99 -0.13
CA ASN A 13 0.04 5.94 0.83
C ASN A 13 -0.48 5.71 2.26
N ALA A 14 -1.50 4.87 2.41
CA ALA A 14 -1.98 4.42 3.70
C ALA A 14 -0.90 3.63 4.46
N ARG A 15 -1.08 3.55 5.78
CA ARG A 15 -0.24 2.74 6.67
C ARG A 15 -1.11 1.94 7.62
N LEU A 16 -0.72 0.70 7.84
CA LEU A 16 -1.31 -0.14 8.88
C LEU A 16 -0.51 0.04 10.17
N VAL A 17 -1.19 0.50 11.21
CA VAL A 17 -0.62 0.64 12.54
C VAL A 17 -0.95 -0.63 13.32
N PRO A 18 0.08 -1.36 13.80
CA PRO A 18 -0.14 -2.58 14.57
C PRO A 18 -0.91 -2.28 15.87
N PRO A 19 -1.65 -3.29 16.39
CA PRO A 19 -2.41 -3.14 17.61
C PRO A 19 -1.50 -2.83 18.79
N THR A 20 -2.02 -2.05 19.73
CA THR A 20 -1.40 -1.84 21.05
C THR A 20 -2.12 -2.71 22.08
N SER A 21 -1.67 -2.70 23.33
CA SER A 21 -2.37 -3.42 24.41
C SER A 21 -3.82 -2.98 24.65
N ARG A 22 -4.25 -1.84 24.08
CA ARG A 22 -5.59 -1.27 24.28
C ARG A 22 -6.39 -1.08 22.99
N ASP A 23 -5.75 -1.15 21.82
CA ASP A 23 -6.37 -0.87 20.52
C ASP A 23 -6.08 -1.98 19.50
N GLY A 24 -7.04 -2.23 18.62
CA GLY A 24 -6.86 -3.10 17.46
C GLY A 24 -5.97 -2.49 16.37
N TRP A 25 -5.82 -3.20 15.25
CA TRP A 25 -5.20 -2.65 14.04
C TRP A 25 -5.90 -1.36 13.59
N ARG A 26 -5.12 -0.37 13.17
CA ARG A 26 -5.66 0.90 12.66
C ARG A 26 -5.09 1.21 11.28
N VAL A 27 -5.91 1.87 10.47
CA VAL A 27 -5.50 2.43 9.17
C VAL A 27 -5.23 3.92 9.37
N LEU A 28 -4.07 4.39 8.91
CA LEU A 28 -3.79 5.82 8.71
C LEU A 28 -3.77 6.11 7.20
N GLY A 29 -4.49 7.14 6.76
CA GLY A 29 -4.65 7.47 5.34
C GLY A 29 -6.04 7.12 4.82
N ASP A 30 -6.16 6.91 3.51
CA ASP A 30 -7.43 6.61 2.86
C ASP A 30 -7.96 5.20 3.24
N PRO A 31 -9.26 5.04 3.57
CA PRO A 31 -9.83 3.74 3.93
C PRO A 31 -9.74 2.68 2.82
N THR A 32 -9.84 3.06 1.56
CA THR A 32 -9.78 2.14 0.41
C THR A 32 -8.37 1.60 0.26
N GLU A 33 -7.39 2.50 0.32
CA GLU A 33 -5.98 2.12 0.34
C GLU A 33 -5.64 1.20 1.52
N GLY A 34 -6.13 1.51 2.73
CA GLY A 34 -5.97 0.65 3.89
C GLY A 34 -6.57 -0.74 3.71
N ALA A 35 -7.74 -0.85 3.08
CA ALA A 35 -8.36 -2.14 2.79
C ALA A 35 -7.51 -2.99 1.83
N LEU A 36 -6.89 -2.36 0.83
CA LEU A 36 -5.96 -3.03 -0.09
C LEU A 36 -4.69 -3.52 0.62
N LEU A 37 -4.14 -2.73 1.55
CA LEU A 37 -3.01 -3.15 2.38
C LEU A 37 -3.37 -4.35 3.26
N VAL A 38 -4.56 -4.34 3.88
CA VAL A 38 -5.04 -5.48 4.69
C VAL A 38 -5.19 -6.73 3.82
N ALA A 39 -5.73 -6.59 2.60
CA ALA A 39 -5.86 -7.69 1.67
C ALA A 39 -4.49 -8.26 1.25
N ALA A 40 -3.50 -7.40 0.99
CA ALA A 40 -2.14 -7.80 0.68
C ALA A 40 -1.49 -8.57 1.85
N MET A 41 -1.58 -8.05 3.07
CA MET A 41 -1.05 -8.71 4.27
C MET A 41 -1.69 -10.08 4.52
N LYS A 42 -3.01 -10.18 4.37
CA LYS A 42 -3.73 -11.48 4.47
C LYS A 42 -3.33 -12.47 3.38
N ALA A 43 -2.82 -12.00 2.24
CA ALA A 43 -2.27 -12.83 1.18
C ALA A 43 -0.77 -13.15 1.37
N GLY A 44 -0.18 -12.78 2.52
CA GLY A 44 1.24 -13.04 2.83
C GLY A 44 2.21 -12.05 2.19
N LEU A 45 1.74 -10.90 1.69
CA LEU A 45 2.58 -9.82 1.19
C LEU A 45 2.76 -8.78 2.29
N ASP A 46 3.98 -8.59 2.76
CA ASP A 46 4.32 -7.51 3.67
C ASP A 46 4.64 -6.24 2.87
N PRO A 47 3.84 -5.15 2.98
CA PRO A 47 4.07 -3.93 2.21
C PRO A 47 5.46 -3.32 2.43
N SER A 48 6.00 -3.37 3.64
CA SER A 48 7.32 -2.83 3.94
C SER A 48 8.44 -3.64 3.30
N VAL A 49 8.28 -4.97 3.22
CA VAL A 49 9.23 -5.84 2.51
C VAL A 49 9.16 -5.62 1.01
N GLU A 50 7.95 -5.52 0.45
CA GLU A 50 7.76 -5.28 -0.99
C GLU A 50 8.30 -3.90 -1.40
N GLU A 51 8.10 -2.86 -0.58
CA GLU A 51 8.66 -1.52 -0.80
C GLU A 51 10.19 -1.52 -0.72
N ALA A 52 10.79 -2.26 0.22
CA ALA A 52 12.25 -2.40 0.28
C ALA A 52 12.83 -3.12 -0.95
N ARG A 53 12.12 -4.13 -1.49
CA ARG A 53 12.53 -4.87 -2.71
C ARG A 53 12.34 -4.07 -3.98
N SER A 54 11.34 -3.20 -4.03
CA SER A 54 11.05 -2.34 -5.18
C SER A 54 10.85 -0.91 -4.69
N PRO A 55 11.93 -0.17 -4.36
CA PRO A 55 11.82 1.17 -3.81
C PRO A 55 11.07 2.13 -4.72
N ARG A 56 10.15 2.92 -4.14
CA ARG A 56 9.46 3.99 -4.85
C ARG A 56 10.45 5.08 -5.24
N VAL A 57 10.50 5.41 -6.53
CA VAL A 57 11.40 6.44 -7.09
C VAL A 57 10.65 7.69 -7.57
N ALA A 58 9.35 7.57 -7.85
CA ALA A 58 8.51 8.71 -8.16
C ALA A 58 7.05 8.42 -7.75
N GLU A 59 6.30 9.50 -7.55
CA GLU A 59 4.88 9.46 -7.24
C GLU A 59 4.14 10.52 -8.02
N TYR A 60 3.00 10.12 -8.58
CA TYR A 60 2.00 11.00 -9.14
C TYR A 60 0.75 10.85 -8.30
N PRO A 61 0.48 11.79 -7.36
CA PRO A 61 -0.66 11.68 -6.47
C PRO A 61 -1.97 11.68 -7.26
N PHE A 62 -3.06 11.32 -6.57
CA PHE A 62 -4.38 11.32 -7.18
C PHE A 62 -4.68 12.67 -7.81
N ASP A 63 -5.13 12.61 -9.06
CA ASP A 63 -5.43 13.77 -9.88
C ASP A 63 -6.85 13.61 -10.41
N SER A 64 -7.69 14.61 -10.18
CA SER A 64 -9.11 14.56 -10.52
C SER A 64 -9.37 14.58 -12.04
N VAL A 65 -8.42 15.07 -12.84
CA VAL A 65 -8.48 15.05 -14.30
C VAL A 65 -8.15 13.66 -14.81
N ARG A 66 -7.05 13.07 -14.32
CA ARG A 66 -6.60 11.72 -14.70
C ARG A 66 -7.40 10.60 -14.01
N LYS A 67 -8.10 10.93 -12.93
CA LYS A 67 -8.86 10.03 -12.04
C LYS A 67 -8.04 8.84 -11.54
N LEU A 68 -6.74 9.05 -11.35
CA LEU A 68 -5.82 7.99 -10.94
C LEU A 68 -4.66 8.54 -10.12
N MET A 69 -4.09 7.66 -9.31
CA MET A 69 -2.76 7.80 -8.70
C MET A 69 -1.83 6.80 -9.38
N SER A 70 -0.56 7.17 -9.54
CA SER A 70 0.49 6.26 -10.00
C SER A 70 1.73 6.38 -9.13
N THR A 71 2.39 5.26 -8.88
CA THR A 71 3.71 5.20 -8.24
C THR A 71 4.69 4.51 -9.19
N VAL A 72 5.94 4.96 -9.19
CA VAL A 72 7.00 4.36 -9.99
C VAL A 72 7.99 3.72 -9.04
N HIS A 73 8.27 2.44 -9.27
CA HIS A 73 9.15 1.64 -8.44
C HIS A 73 10.31 1.11 -9.25
N ARG A 74 11.49 1.00 -8.63
CA ARG A 74 12.61 0.28 -9.25
C ARG A 74 12.25 -1.20 -9.36
N ALA A 75 12.49 -1.79 -10.53
CA ALA A 75 12.36 -3.24 -10.69
C ALA A 75 13.32 -3.95 -9.72
N PRO A 76 12.93 -5.12 -9.16
CA PRO A 76 13.81 -5.91 -8.30
C PRO A 76 15.12 -6.28 -9.00
#